data_AF-A0A7Y9L370-F1
#
_entry.id   AF-A0A7Y9L370-F1
#
_cell.length_a   1.000
_cell.length_b   1.000
_cell.length_c   1.000
_cell.angle_alpha   90.00
_cell.angle_beta   90.00
_cell.angle_gamma   90.00
#
_symmetry.space_group_name_H-M   'P 1'
#
loop_
_entity.id
_entity.type
_entity.pdbx_description
1 polymer ?
#
loop_
_entity_poly.entity_id
_entity_poly.type
_entity_poly.pdbx_seq_one_letter_code
_entity_poly.pdbx_strand_id
1 'polypeptide(L)'
;MQMHFDADKVAQLLQNKKTAKNWSGFRPKDNHRGLLVGTAVLFDDSEIAIPGMTLQIELRIPTVVDDCLIILSIFQRLGARRHRAYQLEVCPQDKLSHNGIEVIYGPHEHMPHGEVRPVRKIGVDCGNWQGLVDWFLSRTNIDPFDLEQPC
;
A
#
# COMPACT_ATOMS: atom_id res chain seq x y z
N MET A 1 -1.66 -29.78 0.82
CA MET A 1 -2.81 -28.87 0.63
C MET A 1 -2.30 -27.61 -0.06
N GLN A 2 -2.76 -27.31 -1.27
CA GLN A 2 -2.32 -26.13 -2.01
C GLN A 2 -3.07 -24.92 -1.44
N MET A 3 -2.35 -23.99 -0.79
CA MET A 3 -2.96 -22.76 -0.29
C MET A 3 -3.31 -21.85 -1.48
N HIS A 4 -4.59 -21.59 -1.68
CA HIS A 4 -5.11 -20.74 -2.75
C HIS A 4 -5.35 -19.32 -2.23
N PHE A 5 -5.12 -18.32 -3.08
CA PHE A 5 -5.46 -16.93 -2.75
C PHE A 5 -6.97 -16.73 -2.88
N ASP A 6 -7.63 -16.46 -1.76
CA ASP A 6 -9.07 -16.23 -1.71
C ASP A 6 -9.32 -14.72 -1.57
N ALA A 7 -9.78 -14.09 -2.67
CA ALA A 7 -10.01 -12.65 -2.73
C ALA A 7 -11.14 -12.20 -1.79
N ASP A 8 -12.15 -13.03 -1.56
CA ASP A 8 -13.27 -12.71 -0.66
C ASP A 8 -12.81 -12.73 0.79
N LYS A 9 -12.03 -13.76 1.17
CA LYS A 9 -11.42 -13.82 2.50
C LYS A 9 -10.47 -12.64 2.72
N VAL A 10 -9.68 -12.27 1.72
CA VAL A 10 -8.78 -11.11 1.81
C VAL A 10 -9.56 -9.81 1.92
N ALA A 11 -10.64 -9.64 1.16
CA ALA A 11 -11.52 -8.48 1.28
C ALA A 11 -12.10 -8.37 2.70
N GLN A 12 -12.52 -9.48 3.31
CA GLN A 12 -12.97 -9.51 4.71
C GLN A 12 -11.84 -9.11 5.67
N LEU A 13 -10.62 -9.66 5.50
CA LEU A 13 -9.47 -9.29 6.33
C LEU A 13 -9.10 -7.81 6.23
N LEU A 14 -9.29 -7.19 5.05
CA LEU A 14 -9.09 -5.74 4.90
C LEU A 14 -10.11 -4.92 5.70
N GLN A 15 -11.34 -5.42 5.89
CA GLN A 15 -12.36 -4.76 6.71
C GLN A 15 -12.14 -4.93 8.21
N ASN A 16 -11.42 -5.96 8.65
CA ASN A 16 -11.17 -6.20 10.08
C ASN A 16 -10.18 -5.18 10.63
N LYS A 17 -10.30 -4.83 11.91
CA LYS A 17 -9.33 -3.94 12.56
C LYS A 17 -7.95 -4.60 12.58
N LYS A 18 -6.90 -3.83 12.30
CA LYS A 18 -5.51 -4.29 12.25
C LYS A 18 -4.58 -3.31 12.96
N THR A 19 -3.49 -3.81 13.50
CA THR A 19 -2.38 -2.98 14.00
C THR A 19 -1.10 -3.31 13.23
N ALA A 20 -0.34 -2.30 12.82
CA ALA A 20 0.98 -2.49 12.26
C ALA A 20 2.03 -2.52 13.39
N LYS A 21 2.82 -3.58 13.47
CA LYS A 21 3.94 -3.70 14.43
C LYS A 21 5.24 -4.07 13.70
N ASN A 22 6.37 -3.86 14.37
CA ASN A 22 7.71 -4.12 13.83
C ASN A 22 8.00 -3.32 12.55
N TRP A 23 7.64 -2.03 12.54
CA TRP A 23 7.97 -1.14 11.42
C TRP A 23 9.49 -1.07 11.23
N SER A 24 9.95 -1.29 9.99
CA SER A 24 11.38 -1.37 9.69
C SER A 24 12.08 -0.01 9.56
N GLY A 25 11.31 1.07 9.54
CA GLY A 25 11.74 2.35 8.97
C GLY A 25 11.85 2.27 7.45
N PHE A 26 11.99 3.43 6.80
CA PHE A 26 12.32 3.49 5.38
C PHE A 26 13.81 3.20 5.16
N ARG A 27 14.10 2.28 4.24
CA ARG A 27 15.47 1.91 3.87
C ARG A 27 15.62 1.90 2.36
N PRO A 28 16.77 2.34 1.82
CA PRO A 28 17.08 2.15 0.41
C PRO A 28 16.98 0.68 0.02
N LYS A 29 16.35 0.39 -1.11
CA LYS A 29 16.34 -0.97 -1.66
C LYS A 29 17.70 -1.27 -2.30
N ASP A 30 18.34 -2.35 -1.87
CA ASP A 30 19.72 -2.70 -2.24
C ASP A 30 19.99 -2.71 -3.74
N ASN A 31 18.98 -3.03 -4.56
CA ASN A 31 19.09 -3.14 -6.00
C ASN A 31 18.44 -1.98 -6.79
N HIS A 32 17.97 -0.92 -6.13
CA HIS A 32 17.30 0.20 -6.79
C HIS A 32 17.63 1.54 -6.13
N ARG A 33 18.70 2.19 -6.61
CA ARG A 33 19.17 3.51 -6.16
C ARG A 33 18.13 4.59 -6.51
N GLY A 34 17.19 4.82 -5.60
CA GLY A 34 16.05 5.72 -5.79
C GLY A 34 14.73 5.17 -5.27
N LEU A 35 14.73 4.00 -4.61
CA LEU A 35 13.55 3.43 -3.98
C LEU A 35 13.81 3.26 -2.48
N LEU A 36 12.98 3.90 -1.66
CA LEU A 36 12.89 3.60 -0.22
C LEU A 36 11.77 2.60 0.00
N VAL A 37 11.99 1.65 0.90
CA VAL A 37 11.01 0.64 1.29
C VAL A 37 10.96 0.55 2.80
N GLY A 38 9.77 0.53 3.35
CA GLY A 38 9.52 0.16 4.74
C GLY A 38 8.46 -0.93 4.83
N THR A 39 8.57 -1.81 5.83
CA THR A 39 7.63 -2.91 6.05
C THR A 39 7.21 -3.00 7.51
N ALA A 40 5.99 -3.52 7.73
CA ALA A 40 5.50 -3.92 9.04
C ALA A 40 4.70 -5.21 8.93
N VAL A 41 4.60 -5.92 10.05
CA VAL A 41 3.72 -7.09 10.19
C VAL A 41 2.35 -6.62 10.67
N LEU A 42 1.27 -7.18 10.11
CA LEU A 42 -0.09 -6.84 10.51
C LEU A 42 -0.62 -7.84 11.54
N PHE A 43 -1.21 -7.31 12.60
CA PHE A 43 -1.82 -8.05 13.70
C PHE A 43 -3.32 -7.78 13.73
N ASP A 44 -4.12 -8.76 14.14
CA ASP A 44 -5.55 -8.60 14.36
C ASP A 44 -5.87 -7.90 15.70
N ASP A 45 -7.16 -7.79 16.03
CA ASP A 45 -7.67 -7.18 17.27
C ASP A 45 -7.30 -7.96 18.54
N SER A 46 -6.95 -9.24 18.39
CA SER A 46 -6.48 -10.12 19.46
C SER A 46 -4.96 -10.07 19.63
N GLU A 47 -4.30 -9.12 18.95
CA GLU A 47 -2.86 -8.97 18.89
C GLU A 47 -2.10 -10.20 18.37
N ILE A 48 -2.75 -10.99 17.52
CA ILE A 48 -2.14 -12.15 16.85
C ILE A 48 -1.69 -11.73 15.45
N ALA A 49 -0.47 -12.11 15.07
CA ALA A 49 0.03 -11.83 13.73
C ALA A 49 -0.84 -12.52 12.68
N ILE A 50 -1.40 -11.75 11.74
CA ILE A 50 -2.22 -12.31 10.67
C ILE A 50 -1.27 -13.05 9.72
N PRO A 51 -1.37 -14.38 9.59
CA PRO A 51 -0.33 -15.18 8.96
C PRO A 51 -0.04 -14.71 7.54
N GLY A 52 1.19 -14.26 7.29
CA GLY A 52 1.64 -13.82 5.98
C GLY A 52 1.15 -12.44 5.52
N MET A 53 0.39 -11.69 6.33
CA MET A 53 0.01 -10.32 6.00
C MET A 53 1.10 -9.32 6.40
N THR A 54 1.47 -8.47 5.45
CA THR A 54 2.49 -7.42 5.65
C THR A 54 2.01 -6.13 5.03
N LEU A 55 2.28 -5.03 5.73
CA LEU A 55 2.27 -3.70 5.15
C LEU A 55 3.64 -3.47 4.50
N GLN A 56 3.65 -2.91 3.30
CA GLN A 56 4.84 -2.41 2.64
C GLN A 56 4.53 -1.04 2.05
N ILE A 57 5.40 -0.07 2.33
CA ILE A 57 5.35 1.24 1.70
C ILE A 57 6.61 1.40 0.86
N GLU A 58 6.44 1.70 -0.41
CA GLU A 58 7.51 2.00 -1.35
C GLU A 58 7.43 3.46 -1.81
N LEU A 59 8.58 4.12 -1.89
CA LEU A 59 8.67 5.52 -2.27
C LEU A 59 9.75 5.66 -3.32
N ARG A 60 9.38 6.12 -4.51
CA ARG A 60 10.37 6.52 -5.50
C ARG A 60 10.84 7.93 -5.17
N ILE A 61 12.13 8.04 -4.88
CA ILE A 61 12.83 9.32 -4.79
C ILE A 61 12.91 9.85 -6.24
N PRO A 62 12.21 10.94 -6.58
CA PRO A 62 12.24 11.47 -7.93
C PRO A 62 13.66 11.97 -8.23
N THR A 63 14.27 11.50 -9.31
CA THR A 63 15.49 12.11 -9.86
C THR A 63 15.17 13.35 -10.71
N VAL A 64 13.91 13.53 -11.09
CA VAL A 64 13.39 14.66 -11.89
C VAL A 64 12.22 15.27 -11.11
N VAL A 65 12.16 16.60 -11.08
CA VAL A 65 11.05 17.36 -10.49
C VAL A 65 9.74 16.91 -11.16
N ASP A 66 8.69 16.68 -10.36
CA ASP A 66 7.34 16.24 -10.78
C ASP A 66 7.11 14.74 -11.09
N ASP A 67 7.99 13.83 -10.67
CA ASP A 67 7.78 12.37 -10.88
C ASP A 67 7.63 11.55 -9.58
N CYS A 68 6.81 12.04 -8.64
CA CYS A 68 6.50 11.27 -7.44
C CYS A 68 5.79 9.95 -7.78
N LEU A 69 6.17 8.89 -7.08
CA LEU A 69 5.40 7.65 -7.01
C LEU A 69 5.53 7.07 -5.61
N ILE A 70 4.41 7.09 -4.89
CA ILE A 70 4.27 6.54 -3.54
C ILE A 70 3.32 5.36 -3.65
N ILE A 71 3.75 4.18 -3.19
CA ILE A 71 2.97 2.94 -3.27
C ILE A 71 2.81 2.39 -1.86
N LEU A 72 1.57 2.28 -1.39
CA LEU A 72 1.23 1.66 -0.10
C LEU A 72 0.50 0.36 -0.40
N SER A 73 1.08 -0.77 0.01
CA SER A 73 0.58 -2.10 -0.32
C SER A 73 0.40 -2.95 0.91
N ILE A 74 -0.68 -3.74 0.90
CA ILE A 74 -0.84 -4.88 1.80
C ILE A 74 -0.63 -6.14 0.97
N PHE A 75 0.25 -7.01 1.46
CA PHE A 75 0.52 -8.29 0.81
C PHE A 75 0.16 -9.45 1.72
N GLN A 76 -0.39 -10.50 1.13
CA GLN A 76 -0.62 -11.79 1.73
C GLN A 76 0.37 -12.80 1.15
N ARG A 77 1.19 -13.42 2.00
CA ARG A 77 2.06 -14.53 1.61
C ARG A 77 1.31 -15.85 1.76
N LEU A 78 1.30 -16.67 0.71
CA LEU A 78 0.76 -18.04 0.72
C LEU A 78 1.85 -18.98 0.18
N GLY A 79 2.49 -19.70 1.10
CA GLY A 79 3.67 -20.50 0.80
C GLY A 79 4.82 -19.63 0.25
N ALA A 80 5.32 -19.95 -0.95
CA ALA A 80 6.38 -19.19 -1.59
C ALA A 80 5.89 -17.93 -2.33
N ARG A 81 4.58 -17.76 -2.53
CA ARG A 81 4.02 -16.68 -3.34
C ARG A 81 3.56 -15.51 -2.48
N ARG A 82 3.81 -14.30 -2.98
CA ARG A 82 3.33 -13.04 -2.40
C ARG A 82 2.21 -12.51 -3.29
N HIS A 83 1.03 -12.34 -2.71
CA HIS A 83 -0.15 -11.82 -3.38
C HIS A 83 -0.47 -10.43 -2.88
N ARG A 84 -0.80 -9.50 -3.78
CA ARG A 84 -1.26 -8.17 -3.42
C ARG A 84 -2.70 -8.27 -2.92
N ALA A 85 -2.90 -7.98 -1.65
CA ALA A 85 -4.23 -7.90 -1.05
C ALA A 85 -4.89 -6.56 -1.35
N TYR A 86 -4.13 -5.48 -1.25
CA TYR A 86 -4.56 -4.12 -1.56
C TYR A 86 -3.36 -3.27 -1.93
N GLN A 87 -3.55 -2.25 -2.76
CA GLN A 87 -2.50 -1.26 -3.04
C GLN A 87 -3.11 0.09 -3.38
N LEU A 88 -2.54 1.15 -2.83
CA LEU A 88 -2.73 2.52 -3.26
C LEU A 88 -1.48 2.97 -3.99
N GLU A 89 -1.63 3.50 -5.19
CA GLU A 89 -0.58 4.22 -5.91
C GLU A 89 -0.94 5.71 -5.94
N VAL A 90 -0.02 6.56 -5.51
CA VAL A 90 -0.16 8.02 -5.51
C VAL A 90 0.92 8.62 -6.41
N CYS A 91 0.47 9.40 -7.39
CA CYS A 91 1.30 10.09 -8.37
C CYS A 91 0.62 11.43 -8.76
N PRO A 92 1.26 12.28 -9.59
CA PRO A 92 0.65 13.52 -10.06
C PRO A 92 -0.68 13.27 -10.79
N GLN A 93 -1.65 14.16 -10.63
CA GLN A 93 -3.02 14.00 -11.12
C GLN A 93 -3.14 13.90 -12.66
N ASP A 94 -2.18 14.49 -13.36
CA ASP A 94 -2.07 14.52 -14.82
C ASP A 94 -1.20 13.37 -15.38
N LYS A 95 -0.59 12.55 -14.52
CA LYS A 95 0.20 11.39 -14.94
C LYS A 95 -0.69 10.21 -15.24
N LEU A 96 -0.55 9.62 -16.44
CA LEU A 96 -1.13 8.32 -16.78
C LEU A 96 -0.54 7.24 -15.86
N SER A 97 -1.36 6.70 -14.97
CA SER A 97 -0.93 5.79 -13.90
C SER A 97 -1.49 4.38 -14.07
N HIS A 98 -2.63 4.25 -14.77
CA HIS A 98 -3.17 2.96 -15.19
C HIS A 98 -3.60 3.01 -16.65
N ASN A 99 -3.04 2.11 -17.46
CA ASN A 99 -3.36 1.99 -18.88
C ASN A 99 -4.05 0.64 -19.16
N GLY A 100 -5.14 0.37 -18.42
CA GLY A 100 -5.94 -0.84 -18.55
C GLY A 100 -7.16 -0.64 -19.45
N ILE A 101 -8.22 -1.42 -19.21
CA ILE A 101 -9.52 -1.24 -19.88
C ILE A 101 -10.07 0.17 -19.58
N GLU A 102 -9.97 0.58 -18.32
CA GLU A 102 -10.20 1.97 -17.92
C GLU A 102 -8.85 2.69 -17.79
N VAL A 103 -8.74 3.81 -18.48
CA VAL A 103 -7.57 4.69 -18.38
C VAL A 103 -7.73 5.56 -17.15
N ILE A 104 -6.74 5.53 -16.25
CA ILE A 104 -6.72 6.33 -15.03
C ILE A 104 -5.50 7.23 -15.03
N TYR A 105 -5.75 8.50 -14.73
CA TYR A 105 -4.74 9.50 -14.44
C TYR A 105 -4.73 9.78 -12.93
N GLY A 106 -3.54 9.99 -12.37
CA GLY A 106 -3.39 10.28 -10.94
C GLY A 106 -3.52 9.07 -10.02
N PRO A 107 -3.81 9.31 -8.73
CA PRO A 107 -3.88 8.26 -7.71
C PRO A 107 -4.97 7.22 -8.00
N HIS A 108 -4.67 5.95 -7.71
CA HIS A 108 -5.61 4.83 -7.88
C HIS A 108 -5.35 3.70 -6.88
N GLU A 109 -6.37 2.88 -6.64
CA GLU A 109 -6.28 1.69 -5.79
C GLU A 109 -6.48 0.39 -6.59
N HIS A 110 -5.74 -0.66 -6.22
CA HIS A 110 -5.94 -2.03 -6.67
C HIS A 110 -6.65 -2.84 -5.59
N MET A 111 -7.77 -3.45 -5.95
CA MET A 111 -8.61 -4.25 -5.07
C MET A 111 -8.23 -5.73 -5.10
N PRO A 112 -8.60 -6.53 -4.07
CA PRO A 112 -8.28 -7.97 -4.00
C PRO A 112 -8.69 -8.77 -5.24
N HIS A 113 -9.81 -8.41 -5.85
CA HIS A 113 -10.39 -9.08 -7.02
C HIS A 113 -9.79 -8.63 -8.35
N GLY A 114 -8.75 -7.78 -8.32
CA GLY A 114 -8.06 -7.27 -9.50
C GLY A 114 -8.66 -6.00 -10.11
N GLU A 115 -9.80 -5.54 -9.59
CA GLU A 115 -10.37 -4.24 -9.97
C GLU A 115 -9.41 -3.09 -9.62
N VAL A 116 -9.36 -2.08 -10.49
CA VAL A 116 -8.57 -0.87 -10.30
C VAL A 116 -9.51 0.32 -10.29
N ARG A 117 -9.40 1.20 -9.29
CA ARG A 117 -10.32 2.33 -9.10
C ARG A 117 -9.57 3.65 -8.95
N PRO A 118 -10.01 4.74 -9.58
CA PRO A 118 -9.42 6.06 -9.36
C PRO A 118 -9.69 6.55 -7.93
N VAL A 119 -8.71 7.20 -7.32
CA VAL A 119 -8.84 7.83 -5.99
C VAL A 119 -8.89 9.35 -6.17
N ARG A 120 -10.10 9.92 -6.03
CA ARG A 120 -10.38 11.36 -6.20
C ARG A 120 -10.49 12.12 -4.87
N LYS A 121 -9.97 11.54 -3.78
CA LYS A 121 -10.07 12.14 -2.45
C LYS A 121 -9.12 13.33 -2.33
N ILE A 122 -9.64 14.48 -1.93
CA ILE A 122 -8.83 15.67 -1.61
C ILE A 122 -7.82 15.32 -0.50
N GLY A 123 -6.55 15.65 -0.71
CA GLY A 123 -5.45 15.39 0.21
C GLY A 123 -4.79 14.02 0.04
N VAL A 124 -5.24 13.20 -0.91
CA VAL A 124 -4.50 11.99 -1.35
C VAL A 124 -3.68 12.36 -2.58
N ASP A 125 -2.52 12.96 -2.34
CA ASP A 125 -1.61 13.44 -3.37
C ASP A 125 -0.17 13.45 -2.84
N CYS A 126 0.80 13.67 -3.73
CA CYS A 126 2.21 13.62 -3.36
C CYS A 126 2.69 14.76 -2.46
N GLY A 127 1.95 15.87 -2.41
CA GLY A 127 2.28 17.02 -1.56
C GLY A 127 1.76 16.88 -0.13
N ASN A 128 0.92 15.88 0.14
CA ASN A 128 0.27 15.69 1.44
C ASN A 128 0.49 14.27 1.99
N TRP A 129 1.68 14.05 2.54
CA TRP A 129 2.07 12.78 3.16
C TRP A 129 1.10 12.32 4.25
N GLN A 130 0.72 13.21 5.17
CA GLN A 130 -0.19 12.83 6.25
C GLN A 130 -1.57 12.45 5.70
N GLY A 131 -2.11 13.26 4.77
CA GLY A 131 -3.42 13.02 4.18
C GLY A 131 -3.51 11.71 3.41
N LEU A 132 -2.48 11.35 2.64
CA LEU A 132 -2.45 10.08 1.92
C LEU A 132 -2.32 8.88 2.86
N VAL A 133 -1.49 8.99 3.91
CA VAL A 133 -1.29 7.91 4.90
C VAL A 133 -2.56 7.70 5.71
N ASP A 134 -3.17 8.77 6.24
CA ASP A 134 -4.41 8.69 7.01
C ASP A 134 -5.53 8.06 6.20
N TRP A 135 -5.65 8.45 4.92
CA TRP A 135 -6.62 7.86 4.02
C TRP A 135 -6.37 6.37 3.82
N PHE A 136 -5.13 5.96 3.57
CA PHE A 136 -4.77 4.56 3.37
C PHE A 136 -5.04 3.70 4.60
N LEU A 137 -4.63 4.16 5.79
CA LEU A 137 -4.82 3.44 7.05
C LEU A 137 -6.32 3.30 7.37
N SER A 138 -7.09 4.38 7.19
CA SER A 138 -8.55 4.34 7.32
C SER A 138 -9.19 3.39 6.30
N ARG A 139 -8.78 3.47 5.02
CA ARG A 139 -9.29 2.63 3.92
C ARG A 139 -9.06 1.15 4.14
N THR A 140 -8.01 0.79 4.88
CA THR A 140 -7.60 -0.59 5.15
C THR A 140 -7.81 -1.03 6.60
N ASN A 141 -8.49 -0.20 7.41
CA ASN A 141 -8.76 -0.44 8.83
C ASN A 141 -7.51 -0.85 9.63
N ILE A 142 -6.41 -0.13 9.41
CA ILE A 142 -5.17 -0.24 10.19
C ILE A 142 -5.13 0.93 11.18
N ASP A 143 -4.87 0.64 12.45
CA ASP A 143 -4.70 1.68 13.48
C ASP A 143 -3.55 2.62 13.12
N PRO A 144 -3.73 3.95 13.31
CA PRO A 144 -2.66 4.91 13.14
C PRO A 144 -1.42 4.54 13.94
N PHE A 145 -0.27 4.70 13.33
CA PHE A 145 1.04 4.53 13.96
C PHE A 145 2.02 5.51 13.34
N ASP A 146 3.12 5.77 14.05
CA ASP A 146 4.09 6.77 13.62
C ASP A 146 4.83 6.30 12.35
N LEU A 147 4.51 6.95 11.24
CA LEU A 147 5.18 6.82 9.95
C LEU A 147 5.95 8.11 9.68
N GLU A 148 7.27 8.03 9.83
CA GLU A 148 8.18 9.13 9.49
C GLU A 148 7.93 9.61 8.06
N GLN A 149 7.78 10.91 7.86
CA GLN A 149 7.76 11.46 6.50
C GLN A 149 9.16 11.28 5.89
N PRO A 150 9.27 10.60 4.74
CA PRO A 150 10.53 10.48 4.04
C PRO A 150 10.98 11.87 3.58
N CYS A 151 12.18 12.27 3.99
CA CYS A 151 12.81 13.54 3.66
C CYS A 151 13.23 13.64 2.19
#